data_AF-A0A3P7IUQ1-F1
#
_entry.id   AF-A0A3P7IUQ1-F1
#
_cell.length_a   1.000
_cell.length_b   1.000
_cell.length_c   1.000
_cell.angle_alpha   90.00
_cell.angle_beta   90.00
_cell.angle_gamma   90.00
#
_symmetry.space_group_name_H-M   'P 1'
#
loop_
_entity.id
_entity.type
_entity.pdbx_description
1 polymer ?
#
loop_
_entity_poly.entity_id
_entity_poly.type
_entity_poly.pdbx_seq_one_letter_code
_entity_poly.pdbx_strand_id
1 'polypeptide(L)'
;MADDEQETYKLWRVRKTIMQMCHDRGYLVTQEELDQTLDEFKEMFGDRPSERKPARSDLTILVAHNDDPTDQMFVFFPEDTKIGIKTIKAICQQMQEQTITRAIIVVQNGMTPSAKQRFKSFCK
;
A
#
# COMPACT_ATOMS: atom_id res chain seq x y z
N MET A 1 10.34 16.72 13.83
CA MET A 1 11.21 15.77 14.54
C MET A 1 10.40 14.76 15.37
N ALA A 2 9.61 15.17 16.38
CA ALA A 2 8.73 14.20 17.09
C ALA A 2 7.61 13.65 16.20
N ASP A 3 7.02 14.51 15.36
CA ASP A 3 5.96 14.15 14.41
C ASP A 3 6.46 13.13 13.36
N ASP A 4 7.69 13.33 12.87
CA ASP A 4 8.36 12.46 11.91
C ASP A 4 8.54 11.02 12.41
N GLU A 5 8.95 10.87 13.66
CA GLU A 5 9.14 9.55 14.27
C GLU A 5 7.80 8.84 14.49
N GLN A 6 6.76 9.60 14.90
CA GLN A 6 5.42 9.05 15.08
C GLN A 6 4.78 8.62 13.76
N GLU A 7 4.91 9.41 12.69
CA GLU A 7 4.43 9.06 11.36
C GLU A 7 5.17 7.84 10.80
N THR A 8 6.50 7.81 10.91
CA THR A 8 7.32 6.66 10.51
C THR A 8 6.87 5.39 11.22
N TYR A 9 6.69 5.44 12.55
CA TYR A 9 6.21 4.31 13.33
C TYR A 9 4.82 3.85 12.91
N LYS A 10 3.91 4.79 12.62
CA LYS A 10 2.56 4.48 12.13
C LYS A 10 2.60 3.78 10.78
N LEU A 11 3.41 4.26 9.83
CA LEU A 11 3.56 3.64 8.51
C LEU A 11 4.14 2.22 8.61
N TRP A 12 5.18 2.03 9.44
CA TRP A 12 5.75 0.73 9.72
C TRP A 12 4.70 -0.25 10.28
N ARG A 13 3.91 0.17 11.28
CA ARG A 13 2.83 -0.67 11.84
C ARG A 13 1.78 -1.06 10.82
N VAL A 14 1.37 -0.11 9.97
CA VAL A 14 0.39 -0.38 8.90
C VAL A 14 0.97 -1.39 7.92
N ARG A 15 2.21 -1.20 7.44
CA ARG A 15 2.86 -2.16 6.53
C ARG A 15 2.97 -3.54 7.15
N LYS A 16 3.40 -3.66 8.41
CA LYS A 16 3.47 -4.94 9.13
C LYS A 16 2.11 -5.67 9.18
N THR A 17 1.04 -4.91 9.44
CA THR A 17 -0.34 -5.45 9.46
C THR A 17 -0.77 -5.93 8.07
N ILE A 18 -0.44 -5.17 7.02
CA ILE A 18 -0.74 -5.56 5.63
C ILE A 18 0.03 -6.82 5.24
N MET A 19 1.31 -6.95 5.60
CA MET A 19 2.10 -8.15 5.30
C MET A 19 1.51 -9.39 5.97
N GLN A 20 1.13 -9.28 7.24
CA GLN A 20 0.43 -10.36 7.96
C GLN A 20 -0.91 -10.70 7.30
N MET A 21 -1.67 -9.69 6.87
CA MET A 21 -2.94 -9.88 6.17
C MET A 21 -2.78 -10.53 4.79
N CYS A 22 -1.69 -10.24 4.07
CA CYS A 22 -1.37 -10.88 2.80
C CYS A 22 -1.00 -12.35 3.02
N HIS A 23 -0.15 -12.63 4.02
CA HIS A 23 0.22 -13.99 4.39
C HIS A 23 -1.00 -14.83 4.81
N ASP A 24 -1.88 -14.29 5.67
CA ASP A 24 -3.10 -14.96 6.12
C ASP A 24 -4.07 -15.29 4.96
N ARG A 25 -4.03 -14.49 3.90
CA ARG A 25 -4.79 -14.72 2.66
C ARG A 25 -4.13 -15.69 1.67
N GLY A 26 -2.98 -16.27 1.99
CA GLY A 26 -2.26 -17.20 1.11
C GLY A 26 -1.38 -16.51 0.06
N TYR A 27 -1.07 -15.23 0.21
CA TYR A 27 -0.08 -14.56 -0.63
C TYR A 27 1.34 -14.85 -0.14
N LEU A 28 2.28 -14.91 -1.09
CA LEU A 28 3.69 -15.16 -0.84
C LEU A 28 4.32 -13.97 -0.12
N VAL A 29 4.61 -14.14 1.17
CA VAL A 29 5.30 -13.18 2.02
C VAL A 29 6.39 -13.92 2.80
N THR A 30 7.61 -13.39 2.81
CA THR A 30 8.73 -14.01 3.52
C THR A 30 8.67 -13.71 5.02
N GLN A 31 9.31 -14.56 5.83
CA GLN A 31 9.41 -14.34 7.27
C GLN A 31 10.16 -13.04 7.59
N GLU A 32 11.18 -12.70 6.78
CA GLU A 32 11.95 -11.45 6.90
C GLU A 32 11.04 -10.21 6.77
N GLU A 33 10.10 -10.22 5.81
CA GLU A 33 9.14 -9.12 5.64
C GLU A 33 8.13 -9.05 6.80
N LEU A 34 7.79 -10.18 7.41
CA LEU A 34 6.87 -10.25 8.57
C LEU A 34 7.53 -9.78 9.87
N ASP A 35 8.79 -10.13 10.08
CA ASP A 35 9.56 -9.78 11.28
C ASP A 35 10.29 -8.44 11.19
N GLN A 36 10.27 -7.79 10.02
CA GLN A 36 10.92 -6.51 9.76
C GLN A 36 10.73 -5.52 10.93
N THR A 37 11.86 -5.11 11.50
CA THR A 37 11.91 -4.17 12.62
C THR A 37 11.71 -2.73 12.15
N LEU A 38 11.47 -1.82 13.10
CA LEU A 38 11.34 -0.39 12.80
C LEU A 38 12.66 0.18 12.27
N ASP A 39 13.79 -0.33 12.76
CA ASP A 39 15.13 0.16 12.37
C ASP A 39 15.42 -0.20 10.91
N GLU A 40 15.20 -1.47 10.54
CA GLU A 40 15.32 -1.91 9.14
C GLU A 40 14.38 -1.14 8.20
N PHE A 41 13.17 -0.82 8.67
CA PHE A 41 12.24 0.01 7.91
C PHE A 41 12.78 1.44 7.70
N LYS A 42 13.37 2.04 8.74
CA LYS A 42 14.01 3.35 8.66
C LYS A 42 15.24 3.32 7.75
N GLU A 43 16.03 2.25 7.77
CA GLU A 43 17.19 2.10 6.89
C GLU A 43 16.78 1.96 5.42
N MET A 44 15.72 1.20 5.13
CA MET A 44 15.26 0.98 3.76
C MET A 44 14.52 2.17 3.15
N PHE A 45 13.62 2.80 3.91
CA PHE A 45 12.72 3.84 3.37
C PHE A 45 13.02 5.24 3.91
N GLY A 46 13.82 5.37 4.97
CA GLY A 46 14.12 6.61 5.67
C GLY A 46 13.26 6.83 6.93
N ASP A 47 13.68 7.79 7.75
CA ASP A 47 13.05 8.14 9.03
C ASP A 47 12.46 9.57 9.07
N ARG A 48 12.49 10.29 7.94
CA ARG A 48 12.12 11.69 7.79
C ARG A 48 10.97 11.88 6.80
N PRO A 49 9.73 11.55 7.19
CA PRO A 49 8.55 11.76 6.34
C PRO A 49 8.37 13.22 5.93
N SER A 50 8.88 14.19 6.70
CA SER A 50 8.95 15.61 6.28
C SER A 50 9.72 15.82 4.96
N GLU A 51 10.73 14.98 4.69
CA GLU A 51 11.52 15.00 3.45
C GLU A 51 10.97 14.01 2.40
N ARG A 52 9.76 13.48 2.61
CA ARG A 52 9.15 12.38 1.83
C ARG A 52 9.97 11.09 1.86
N LYS A 53 10.56 10.77 3.02
CA LYS A 53 11.33 9.55 3.24
C LYS A 53 10.92 8.93 4.58
N PRO A 54 9.98 7.99 4.65
CA PRO A 54 9.48 7.15 3.57
C PRO A 54 8.50 7.87 2.64
N ALA A 55 8.71 7.76 1.33
CA ALA A 55 7.68 8.15 0.37
C ALA A 55 6.61 7.05 0.38
N ARG A 56 5.34 7.45 0.42
CA ARG A 56 4.24 6.46 0.45
C ARG A 56 4.19 5.65 -0.83
N SER A 57 4.59 6.23 -1.96
CA SER A 57 4.75 5.52 -3.23
C SER A 57 5.68 4.32 -3.11
N ASP A 58 6.79 4.43 -2.36
CA ASP A 58 7.76 3.34 -2.13
C ASP A 58 7.21 2.23 -1.22
N LEU A 59 6.18 2.52 -0.43
CA LEU A 59 5.50 1.53 0.40
C LEU A 59 4.49 0.68 -0.39
N THR A 60 4.29 0.98 -1.68
CA THR A 60 3.42 0.19 -2.55
C THR A 60 4.04 -1.18 -2.78
N ILE A 61 3.27 -2.23 -2.49
CA ILE A 61 3.75 -3.61 -2.61
C ILE A 61 2.91 -4.39 -3.62
N LEU A 62 3.56 -5.34 -4.29
CA LEU A 62 2.94 -6.33 -5.15
C LEU A 62 3.17 -7.70 -4.51
N VAL A 63 2.11 -8.43 -4.25
CA VAL A 63 2.18 -9.79 -3.72
C VAL A 63 1.52 -10.78 -4.68
N ALA A 64 2.12 -11.95 -4.87
CA ALA A 64 1.59 -13.02 -5.70
C ALA A 64 1.00 -14.13 -4.82
N HIS A 65 -0.09 -14.76 -5.26
CA HIS A 65 -0.71 -15.85 -4.51
C HIS A 65 0.17 -17.11 -4.56
N ASN A 66 0.16 -17.90 -3.48
CA ASN A 66 1.00 -19.09 -3.36
C ASN A 66 0.54 -20.22 -4.30
N ASP A 67 -0.78 -20.43 -4.43
CA ASP A 67 -1.36 -21.47 -5.29
C ASP A 67 -1.42 -21.08 -6.78
N ASP A 68 -1.56 -19.79 -7.10
CA ASP A 68 -1.70 -19.31 -8.47
C ASP A 68 -0.87 -18.03 -8.67
N PRO A 69 0.26 -18.09 -9.41
CA PRO A 69 1.13 -16.93 -9.58
C PRO A 69 0.51 -15.84 -10.49
N THR A 70 -0.62 -16.12 -11.16
CA THR A 70 -1.34 -15.13 -11.96
C THR A 70 -2.30 -14.29 -11.10
N ASP A 71 -2.75 -14.81 -9.95
CA ASP A 71 -3.47 -14.05 -8.94
C ASP A 71 -2.49 -13.20 -8.13
N GLN A 72 -2.27 -11.99 -8.62
CA GLN A 72 -1.47 -10.99 -7.92
C GLN A 72 -2.38 -9.93 -7.31
N MET A 73 -1.91 -9.30 -6.23
CA MET A 73 -2.60 -8.24 -5.54
C MET A 73 -1.67 -7.07 -5.30
N PHE A 74 -2.12 -5.89 -5.70
CA PHE A 74 -1.44 -4.64 -5.38
C PHE A 74 -1.90 -4.07 -4.04
N VAL A 75 -0.99 -3.49 -3.27
CA VAL A 75 -1.34 -2.64 -2.13
C VAL A 75 -0.76 -1.25 -2.36
N PHE A 76 -1.63 -0.29 -2.64
CA PHE A 76 -1.28 1.10 -2.89
C PHE A 76 -1.30 1.94 -1.62
N PHE A 77 -0.27 2.76 -1.48
CA PHE A 77 -0.16 3.78 -0.43
C PHE A 77 -0.14 5.18 -1.08
N PRO A 78 -1.31 5.73 -1.43
CA PRO A 78 -1.37 7.07 -2.02
C PRO A 78 -0.86 8.16 -1.05
N GLU A 79 -0.16 9.15 -1.62
CA GLU A 79 0.28 10.34 -0.88
C GLU A 79 -0.89 11.26 -0.51
N ASP A 80 -1.94 11.30 -1.34
CA ASP A 80 -3.12 12.15 -1.14
C ASP A 80 -3.84 11.81 0.19
N THR A 81 -4.01 12.80 1.06
CA THR A 81 -4.81 12.65 2.29
C THR A 81 -6.26 12.31 2.00
N LYS A 82 -6.78 12.85 0.88
CA LYS A 82 -8.14 12.61 0.38
C LYS A 82 -8.09 12.11 -1.05
N ILE A 83 -8.55 10.89 -1.29
CA ILE A 83 -8.47 10.27 -2.61
C ILE A 83 -9.49 10.89 -3.57
N GLY A 84 -8.96 11.45 -4.65
CA GLY A 84 -9.72 12.00 -5.77
C GLY A 84 -9.87 10.99 -6.91
N ILE A 85 -10.68 11.37 -7.91
CA ILE A 85 -10.90 10.56 -9.12
C ILE A 85 -9.60 10.37 -9.90
N LYS A 86 -8.70 11.37 -9.88
CA LYS A 86 -7.41 11.33 -10.58
C LYS A 86 -6.56 10.15 -10.10
N THR A 87 -6.41 10.01 -8.78
CA THR A 87 -5.65 8.92 -8.14
C THR A 87 -6.28 7.55 -8.45
N ILE A 88 -7.61 7.43 -8.38
CA ILE A 88 -8.30 6.18 -8.75
C ILE A 88 -8.07 5.82 -10.22
N LYS A 89 -8.14 6.79 -11.14
CA LYS A 89 -7.86 6.54 -12.56
C LYS A 89 -6.44 6.02 -12.78
N ALA A 90 -5.45 6.62 -12.11
CA ALA A 90 -4.06 6.17 -12.19
C ALA A 90 -3.90 4.73 -11.68
N ILE A 91 -4.49 4.41 -10.53
CA ILE A 91 -4.47 3.05 -9.96
C ILE A 91 -5.14 2.05 -10.91
N CYS A 92 -6.32 2.38 -11.44
CA CYS A 92 -7.03 1.54 -12.41
C CYS A 92 -6.20 1.30 -13.68
N GLN A 93 -5.49 2.32 -14.16
CA GLN A 93 -4.62 2.19 -15.33
C GLN A 93 -3.43 1.27 -15.04
N GLN A 94 -2.75 1.45 -13.90
CA GLN A 94 -1.66 0.56 -13.48
C GLN A 94 -2.12 -0.90 -13.32
N MET A 95 -3.31 -1.12 -12.78
CA MET A 95 -3.92 -2.45 -12.68
C MET A 95 -4.17 -3.07 -14.05
N GLN A 96 -4.65 -2.29 -15.04
CA GLN A 96 -4.85 -2.77 -16.41
C GLN A 96 -3.52 -3.10 -17.10
N GLU A 97 -2.52 -2.24 -16.96
CA GLU A 97 -1.20 -2.44 -17.55
C GLU A 97 -0.53 -3.71 -17.05
N GLN A 98 -0.74 -4.06 -15.78
CA GLN A 98 -0.18 -5.26 -15.17
C GLN A 98 -1.14 -6.44 -15.15
N THR A 99 -2.34 -6.31 -15.73
CA THR A 99 -3.38 -7.36 -15.76
C THR A 99 -3.75 -7.87 -14.35
N ILE A 100 -3.72 -6.97 -13.37
CA ILE A 100 -4.01 -7.29 -11.96
C ILE A 100 -5.46 -6.94 -11.64
N THR A 101 -6.17 -7.90 -11.07
CA THR A 101 -7.60 -7.78 -10.77
C THR A 101 -7.87 -7.36 -9.32
N ARG A 102 -6.89 -7.54 -8.42
CA ARG A 102 -7.03 -7.29 -6.98
C ARG A 102 -6.13 -6.14 -6.53
N ALA A 103 -6.71 -5.20 -5.78
CA ALA A 103 -5.94 -4.14 -5.14
C ALA A 103 -6.51 -3.73 -3.79
N ILE A 104 -5.62 -3.38 -2.86
CA ILE A 104 -5.89 -2.75 -1.58
C ILE A 104 -5.37 -1.31 -1.66
N ILE A 105 -6.15 -0.35 -1.17
CA ILE A 105 -5.74 1.07 -1.16
C ILE A 105 -5.80 1.57 0.29
N VAL A 106 -4.64 1.95 0.83
CA VAL A 106 -4.53 2.45 2.20
C VAL A 106 -4.72 3.96 2.22
N VAL A 107 -5.87 4.41 2.71
CA VAL A 107 -6.26 5.85 2.73
C VAL A 107 -6.00 6.49 4.10
N GLN A 108 -5.67 7.78 4.11
CA GLN A 108 -5.41 8.52 5.37
C GLN A 108 -6.70 8.97 6.07
N ASN A 109 -7.49 9.80 5.39
CA ASN A 109 -8.73 10.35 5.95
C ASN A 109 -9.95 9.75 5.25
N GLY A 110 -9.91 9.63 3.92
CA GLY A 110 -10.99 9.01 3.18
C GLY A 110 -10.98 9.33 1.68
N MET A 111 -12.02 8.84 1.00
CA MET A 111 -12.20 9.03 -0.44
C MET A 111 -13.36 9.99 -0.71
N THR A 112 -13.23 10.78 -1.78
CA THR A 112 -14.35 11.58 -2.31
C THR A 112 -15.50 10.68 -2.79
N PRO A 113 -16.77 11.10 -2.69
CA PRO A 113 -17.91 10.29 -3.13
C PRO A 113 -17.79 9.89 -4.61
N SER A 114 -17.30 10.77 -5.46
CA SER A 114 -17.05 10.48 -6.88
C SER A 114 -15.96 9.44 -7.09
N ALA A 115 -14.88 9.44 -6.28
CA ALA A 115 -13.86 8.39 -6.32
C ALA A 115 -14.42 7.04 -5.89
N LYS A 116 -15.22 6.99 -4.82
CA LYS A 116 -15.91 5.76 -4.36
C LYS A 116 -16.83 5.19 -5.43
N GLN A 117 -17.59 6.06 -6.12
CA GLN A 117 -18.47 5.64 -7.20
C GLN A 117 -17.67 5.05 -8.38
N ARG A 118 -16.56 5.70 -8.75
CA ARG A 118 -15.72 5.21 -9.85
C ARG A 118 -15.07 3.87 -9.53
N PHE A 119 -14.60 3.69 -8.29
CA PHE A 119 -14.02 2.42 -7.83
C PHE A 119 -15.03 1.26 -7.94
N LYS A 120 -16.27 1.46 -7.45
CA LYS A 120 -17.34 0.45 -7.58
C LYS A 120 -17.69 0.09 -9.01
N SER A 121 -17.61 1.06 -9.93
CA SER A 121 -17.90 0.84 -11.34
C SER A 121 -16.80 0.08 -12.08
N PHE A 122 -15.57 0.08 -11.55
CA PHE A 122 -14.40 -0.49 -12.22
C PHE A 122 -14.10 -1.92 -11.73
N CYS A 123 -14.28 -2.18 -10.43
CA CYS A 123 -14.08 -3.51 -9.84
C CYS A 123 -15.30 -4.44 -10.03
N LYS A 124 -15.95 -4.38 -11.20
CA LYS A 124 -17.15 -5.16 -11.53
C LYS A 124 -16.85 -6.23 -12.57
#